data_AF-A0A9E3B1J0-F1
#
_entry.id   AF-A0A9E3B1J0-F1
#
_cell.length_a   1.000
_cell.length_b   1.000
_cell.length_c   1.000
_cell.angle_alpha   90.00
_cell.angle_beta   90.00
_cell.angle_gamma   90.00
#
_symmetry.space_group_name_H-M   'P 1'
#
loop_
_entity.id
_entity.type
_entity.pdbx_description
1 polymer ?
#
loop_
_entity_poly.entity_id
_entity_poly.type
_entity_poly.pdbx_seq_one_letter_code
_entity_poly.pdbx_strand_id
1 'polypeptide(L)'
;TSRRAPAWDCGFPDPSPATQYGAESFAQPIRRVFGTIAFRAREEVFMPQPGDTAAARIHVRLIDPVWEAIFAPIARGVGFVADTMNPLQFLTIRRYLMLVFLSLVVLLAVLALWL
;
A
#
# COMPACT_ATOMS: atom_id res chain seq x y z
N THR A 1 -13.97 -18.68 52.55
CA THR A 1 -13.01 -17.55 52.48
C THR A 1 -12.07 -17.78 51.31
N SER A 2 -12.13 -16.97 50.24
CA SER A 2 -11.22 -17.10 49.09
C SER A 2 -9.85 -16.52 49.43
N ARG A 3 -8.78 -17.31 49.35
CA ARG A 3 -7.40 -16.77 49.40
C ARG A 3 -7.13 -16.03 48.09
N ARG A 4 -6.79 -14.75 48.17
CA ARG A 4 -6.22 -14.02 47.03
C ARG A 4 -4.72 -14.30 46.99
N ALA A 5 -4.24 -14.66 45.81
CA ALA A 5 -2.82 -14.76 45.49
C ALA A 5 -2.55 -13.81 44.31
N PRO A 6 -1.29 -13.37 44.12
CA PRO A 6 -0.92 -12.63 42.92
C PRO A 6 -1.22 -13.45 41.64
N ALA A 7 -1.55 -12.75 40.56
CA ALA A 7 -1.67 -13.37 39.25
C ALA A 7 -0.29 -13.89 38.81
N TRP A 8 -0.28 -14.96 38.00
CA TRP A 8 0.93 -15.45 37.37
C TRP A 8 1.51 -14.37 36.45
N ASP A 9 2.77 -14.00 36.66
CA ASP A 9 3.44 -12.87 36.00
C ASP A 9 4.31 -13.28 34.81
N CYS A 10 4.23 -14.55 34.38
CA CYS A 10 5.04 -15.11 33.29
C CYS A 10 6.56 -14.90 33.45
N GLY A 11 7.04 -14.72 34.69
CA GLY A 11 8.45 -14.46 34.98
C GLY A 11 8.86 -12.99 34.87
N PHE A 12 7.91 -12.07 34.75
CA PHE A 12 8.14 -10.62 34.71
C PHE A 12 7.44 -9.91 35.87
N PRO A 13 8.11 -9.77 37.02
CA PRO A 13 7.49 -9.24 38.25
C PRO A 13 7.12 -7.74 38.18
N ASP A 14 7.70 -6.98 37.24
CA ASP A 14 7.32 -5.59 36.97
C ASP A 14 6.45 -5.49 35.69
N PRO A 15 5.19 -5.04 35.79
CA PRO A 15 4.28 -4.92 34.65
C PRO A 15 4.64 -3.72 33.77
N SER A 16 5.67 -3.88 32.95
CA SER A 16 6.06 -2.89 31.94
C SER A 16 5.26 -3.07 30.63
N PRO A 17 5.02 -2.01 29.84
CA PRO A 17 4.44 -2.16 28.50
C PRO A 17 5.30 -3.02 27.56
N ALA A 18 6.60 -3.15 27.81
CA ALA A 18 7.52 -3.95 27.01
C ALA A 18 7.33 -5.46 27.21
N THR A 19 6.71 -5.89 28.31
CA THR A 19 6.41 -7.30 28.61
C THR A 19 4.98 -7.69 28.20
N GLN A 20 4.21 -6.75 27.66
CA GLN A 20 2.84 -6.97 27.19
C GLN A 20 2.78 -7.25 25.69
N TYR A 21 1.67 -7.83 25.25
CA TYR A 21 1.39 -8.01 23.83
C TYR A 21 1.24 -6.67 23.13
N GLY A 22 2.05 -6.47 22.09
CA GLY A 22 1.98 -5.29 21.23
C GLY A 22 0.98 -5.46 20.09
N ALA A 23 0.80 -4.39 19.31
CA ALA A 23 -0.07 -4.38 18.12
C ALA A 23 0.27 -5.50 17.13
N GLU A 24 1.56 -5.85 16.99
CA GLU A 24 2.00 -6.94 16.12
C GLU A 24 1.47 -8.31 16.55
N SER A 25 1.49 -8.62 17.85
CA SER A 25 0.95 -9.87 18.38
C SER A 25 -0.56 -9.97 18.19
N PHE A 26 -1.28 -8.85 18.33
CA PHE A 26 -2.72 -8.79 18.07
C PHE A 26 -3.08 -8.91 16.59
N ALA A 27 -2.29 -8.30 15.70
CA ALA A 27 -2.54 -8.32 14.25
C ALA A 27 -2.11 -9.63 13.59
N GLN A 28 -1.18 -10.38 14.19
CA GLN A 28 -0.62 -11.60 13.63
C GLN A 28 -1.66 -12.66 13.21
N PRO A 29 -2.65 -13.05 14.04
CA PRO A 29 -3.67 -14.03 13.64
C PRO A 29 -4.50 -13.56 12.45
N ILE A 30 -4.87 -12.27 12.43
CA ILE A 30 -5.63 -11.66 11.33
C ILE A 30 -4.81 -11.72 10.03
N ARG A 31 -3.51 -11.41 10.09
CA ARG A 31 -2.61 -11.51 8.92
C ARG A 31 -2.41 -12.95 8.45
N ARG A 32 -2.34 -13.92 9.36
CA ARG A 32 -2.22 -15.34 9.02
C ARG A 32 -3.48 -15.89 8.34
N VAL A 33 -4.66 -15.43 8.74
CA VAL A 33 -5.94 -15.89 8.15
C VAL A 33 -6.25 -15.15 6.86
N PHE A 34 -6.17 -13.82 6.85
CA PHE A 34 -6.64 -12.99 5.73
C PHE A 34 -5.51 -12.46 4.87
N GLY A 35 -4.36 -12.14 5.47
CA GLY A 35 -3.23 -11.51 4.78
C GLY A 35 -2.64 -12.39 3.68
N THR A 36 -2.65 -13.71 3.83
CA THR A 36 -2.13 -14.64 2.80
C THR A 36 -2.96 -14.58 1.51
N ILE A 37 -4.29 -14.46 1.62
CA ILE A 37 -5.20 -14.43 0.47
C ILE A 37 -5.28 -13.04 -0.13
N ALA A 38 -5.50 -12.01 0.70
CA ALA A 38 -5.74 -10.66 0.22
C ALA A 38 -4.45 -9.94 -0.20
N PHE A 39 -3.33 -10.22 0.46
CA PHE A 39 -2.11 -9.40 0.37
C PHE A 39 -0.82 -10.21 0.30
N ARG A 40 -0.90 -11.49 -0.11
CA ARG A 40 0.25 -12.42 -0.17
C ARG A 40 1.20 -12.28 1.03
N ALA A 41 0.64 -12.06 2.23
CA ALA A 41 1.41 -11.71 3.41
C ALA A 41 2.36 -12.85 3.76
N ARG A 42 3.64 -12.53 3.96
CA ARG A 42 4.66 -13.46 4.47
C ARG A 42 5.21 -12.94 5.79
N GLU A 43 5.29 -13.84 6.75
CA GLU A 43 5.79 -13.57 8.09
C GLU A 43 6.99 -14.49 8.35
N GLU A 44 8.15 -13.89 8.64
CA GLU A 44 9.37 -14.57 9.05
C GLU A 44 9.61 -14.27 10.53
N VAL A 45 9.66 -15.33 11.35
CA VAL A 45 9.85 -15.21 12.80
C VAL A 45 11.20 -15.81 13.16
N PHE A 46 12.06 -14.97 13.72
CA PHE A 46 13.30 -15.41 14.34
C PHE A 46 13.08 -15.57 15.85
N MET A 47 13.19 -16.80 16.33
CA MET A 47 13.07 -17.13 17.75
C MET A 47 14.43 -17.66 18.26
N PRO A 48 15.07 -16.97 19.22
CA PRO A 48 16.31 -17.42 19.82
C PRO A 48 16.11 -18.74 20.57
N GLN A 49 17.18 -19.53 20.70
CA GLN A 49 17.13 -20.77 21.46
C GLN A 49 17.03 -20.49 22.97
N PRO A 50 16.49 -21.42 23.77
CA PRO A 50 16.46 -21.27 25.23
C PRO A 50 17.87 -21.04 25.78
N GLY A 51 18.08 -19.92 26.49
CA GLY A 51 19.38 -19.52 27.03
C GLY A 51 20.15 -18.49 26.19
N ASP A 52 19.69 -18.21 24.97
CA ASP A 52 20.18 -17.09 24.16
C ASP A 52 19.49 -15.78 24.60
N THR A 53 20.27 -14.71 24.76
CA THR A 53 19.79 -13.38 25.17
C THR A 53 19.42 -12.49 23.99
N ALA A 54 19.60 -12.97 22.75
CA ALA A 54 19.16 -12.25 21.56
C ALA A 54 17.64 -11.99 21.61
N ALA A 55 17.23 -10.81 21.11
CA ALA A 55 15.82 -10.48 20.99
C ALA A 55 15.17 -11.26 19.84
N ALA A 56 13.96 -11.78 20.06
CA ALA A 56 13.14 -12.32 18.98
C ALA A 56 12.79 -11.21 17.98
N ARG A 57 12.72 -11.55 16.70
CA ARG A 57 12.42 -10.61 15.61
C ARG A 57 11.33 -11.16 14.72
N ILE A 58 10.41 -10.29 14.31
CA ILE A 58 9.36 -10.61 13.35
C ILE A 58 9.53 -9.68 12.15
N HIS A 59 9.63 -10.27 10.96
CA HIS A 59 9.66 -9.55 9.70
C HIS A 59 8.38 -9.85 8.92
N VAL A 60 7.59 -8.81 8.63
CA VAL A 60 6.35 -8.92 7.88
C VAL A 60 6.53 -8.28 6.52
N ARG A 61 6.26 -9.03 5.45
CA ARG A 61 6.19 -8.52 4.08
C ARG A 61 4.77 -8.65 3.56
N LEU A 62 4.20 -7.53 3.13
CA LEU A 62 2.86 -7.43 2.57
C LEU A 62 2.96 -7.02 1.10
N ILE A 63 2.31 -7.75 0.20
CA ILE A 63 2.32 -7.46 -1.24
C ILE A 63 0.87 -7.38 -1.70
N ASP A 64 0.42 -6.21 -2.13
CA ASP A 64 -0.94 -6.06 -2.66
C ASP A 64 -1.01 -6.54 -4.12
N PRO A 65 -1.61 -7.73 -4.39
CA PRO A 65 -1.68 -8.27 -5.74
C PRO A 65 -2.66 -7.48 -6.62
N VAL A 66 -3.68 -6.83 -6.03
CA VAL A 66 -4.65 -6.01 -6.77
C VAL A 66 -3.97 -4.75 -7.27
N TRP A 67 -3.16 -4.11 -6.41
CA TRP A 67 -2.33 -2.98 -6.80
C TRP A 67 -1.37 -3.33 -7.94
N GLU A 68 -0.61 -4.41 -7.81
CA GLU A 68 0.35 -4.84 -8.81
C GLU A 68 -0.31 -5.25 -10.14
N ALA A 69 -1.48 -5.89 -10.09
CA ALA A 69 -2.16 -6.39 -11.28
C ALA A 69 -3.00 -5.34 -12.01
N ILE A 70 -3.55 -4.34 -11.30
CA ILE A 70 -4.50 -3.37 -11.88
C ILE A 70 -3.90 -1.97 -11.90
N PHE A 71 -3.55 -1.45 -10.73
CA PHE A 71 -3.14 -0.05 -10.63
C PHE A 71 -1.75 0.20 -11.22
N ALA A 72 -0.79 -0.70 -11.01
CA ALA A 72 0.54 -0.58 -11.58
C ALA A 72 0.54 -0.54 -13.12
N PRO A 73 -0.14 -1.45 -13.87
CA PRO A 73 -0.22 -1.33 -15.32
C PRO A 73 -0.99 -0.11 -15.79
N ILE A 74 -2.06 0.31 -15.10
CA ILE A 74 -2.78 1.55 -15.43
C ILE A 74 -1.84 2.75 -15.29
N ALA A 75 -1.12 2.87 -14.18
CA ALA A 75 -0.17 3.96 -13.94
C ALA A 75 0.94 3.97 -15.01
N ARG A 76 1.47 2.80 -15.37
CA ARG A 76 2.43 2.67 -16.49
C ARG A 76 1.82 3.11 -17.82
N GLY A 77 0.58 2.74 -18.10
CA GLY A 77 -0.13 3.14 -19.33
C GLY A 77 -0.35 4.64 -19.39
N VAL A 78 -0.80 5.25 -18.30
CA VAL A 78 -0.97 6.71 -18.17
C VAL A 78 0.38 7.42 -18.35
N GLY A 79 1.44 6.92 -17.71
CA GLY A 79 2.79 7.45 -17.88
C GLY A 79 3.25 7.39 -19.34
N PHE A 80 3.07 6.26 -20.00
CA PHE A 80 3.42 6.10 -21.41
C PHE A 80 2.67 7.06 -22.34
N VAL A 81 1.36 7.26 -22.11
CA VAL A 81 0.56 8.24 -22.85
C VAL A 81 1.05 9.66 -22.57
N ALA A 82 1.31 10.00 -21.30
CA ALA A 82 1.83 11.30 -20.93
C ALA A 82 3.19 11.59 -21.58
N ASP A 83 4.11 10.61 -21.58
CA ASP A 83 5.42 10.70 -22.22
C ASP A 83 5.29 10.85 -23.74
N THR A 84 4.36 10.13 -24.36
CA THR A 84 4.06 10.25 -25.80
C THR A 84 3.46 11.61 -26.15
N MET A 85 2.71 12.22 -25.23
CA MET A 85 2.13 13.55 -25.37
C MET A 85 3.11 14.67 -24.96
N ASN A 86 4.21 14.37 -24.27
CA ASN A 86 5.20 15.36 -23.85
C ASN A 86 5.82 16.18 -25.01
N PRO A 87 6.09 15.60 -26.21
CA PRO A 87 6.49 16.37 -27.39
C PRO A 87 5.47 17.41 -27.84
N LEU A 88 4.19 17.32 -27.41
CA LEU A 88 3.20 18.34 -27.72
C LEU A 88 3.53 19.69 -27.07
N GLN A 89 4.30 19.70 -25.99
CA GLN A 89 4.72 20.93 -25.30
C GLN A 89 5.74 21.74 -26.10
N PHE A 90 6.46 21.10 -27.04
CA PHE A 90 7.46 21.74 -27.89
C PHE A 90 6.93 22.06 -29.30
N LEU A 91 5.61 22.15 -29.48
CA LEU A 91 5.04 22.53 -30.78
C LEU A 91 5.46 23.95 -31.16
N THR A 92 5.88 24.12 -32.41
CA THR A 92 6.05 25.46 -32.99
C THR A 92 4.74 26.24 -32.90
N ILE A 93 4.84 27.57 -32.76
CA ILE A 93 3.69 28.50 -32.66
C ILE A 93 2.63 28.23 -33.74
N ARG A 94 3.06 27.92 -34.98
CA ARG A 94 2.14 27.60 -36.09
C ARG A 94 1.25 26.39 -35.80
N ARG A 95 1.81 25.30 -35.25
CA ARG A 95 1.03 24.08 -34.95
C ARG A 95 0.08 24.30 -33.77
N TYR A 96 0.50 25.08 -32.77
CA TYR A 96 -0.37 25.43 -31.65
C TYR A 96 -1.59 26.24 -32.12
N LEU A 97 -1.39 27.26 -32.95
CA LEU A 97 -2.49 28.08 -33.50
C LEU A 97 -3.48 27.24 -34.31
N MET A 98 -2.98 26.32 -35.15
CA MET A 98 -3.85 25.40 -35.91
C MET A 98 -4.67 24.48 -35.01
N LEU A 99 -4.08 23.96 -33.92
CA LEU A 99 -4.77 23.11 -32.96
C LEU A 99 -5.91 23.86 -32.27
N VAL A 100 -5.65 25.08 -31.79
CA VAL A 100 -6.67 25.93 -31.15
C VAL A 100 -7.74 26.36 -32.14
N PHE A 101 -7.37 26.74 -33.37
CA PHE A 101 -8.35 27.07 -34.41
C PHE A 101 -9.28 25.88 -34.70
N LEU A 102 -8.72 24.69 -34.90
CA LEU A 102 -9.50 23.48 -35.17
C LEU A 102 -10.39 23.10 -33.99
N SER A 103 -9.88 23.20 -32.75
CA SER A 103 -10.69 22.90 -31.56
C SER A 103 -11.89 23.83 -31.46
N LEU A 104 -11.73 25.13 -31.73
CA LEU A 104 -12.82 26.09 -31.77
C LEU A 104 -13.84 25.78 -32.88
N VAL A 105 -13.40 25.45 -34.08
CA VAL A 105 -14.30 25.05 -35.19
C VAL A 105 -15.10 23.80 -34.82
N VAL A 106 -14.46 22.79 -34.22
CA VAL A 106 -15.13 21.56 -33.78
C VAL A 106 -16.13 21.86 -32.66
N LEU A 107 -15.74 22.63 -31.65
CA LEU A 107 -16.65 23.06 -30.57
C LEU A 107 -17.87 23.79 -31.12
N LEU A 108 -17.66 24.72 -32.06
CA LEU A 108 -18.74 25.45 -32.71
C LEU A 108 -19.64 24.52 -33.53
N ALA A 109 -19.07 23.60 -34.30
CA ALA A 109 -19.83 22.63 -35.09
C ALA A 109 -20.66 21.71 -34.20
N VAL A 110 -20.10 21.20 -33.09
CA VAL A 110 -20.84 20.39 -32.11
C VAL A 110 -22.00 21.17 -31.54
N LEU A 111 -21.80 22.43 -31.12
CA LEU A 111 -22.87 23.29 -30.63
C LEU A 111 -23.92 23.57 -31.70
N ALA A 112 -23.51 23.88 -32.93
CA ALA A 112 -24.42 24.17 -34.03
C ALA A 112 -25.22 22.96 -34.53
N LEU A 113 -24.70 21.74 -34.33
CA LEU A 113 -25.41 20.49 -34.62
C LEU A 113 -26.33 20.06 -33.47
N TRP A 114 -26.04 20.53 -32.24
CA TRP A 114 -26.88 20.29 -31.05
C TRP A 114 -28.01 21.31 -30.89
N LEU A 115 -27.84 22.51 -31.43
CA LEU A 115 -28.88 23.55 -31.53
C LEU A 115 -29.81 23.29 -32.73
#